data_AF-A0A8I5KRT5-F1
#
_entry.id   AF-A0A8I5KRT5-F1
#
_cell.length_a   1.000
_cell.length_b   1.000
_cell.length_c   1.000
_cell.angle_alpha   90.00
_cell.angle_beta   90.00
_cell.angle_gamma   90.00
#
_symmetry.space_group_name_H-M   'P 1'
#
loop_
_entity.id
_entity.type
_entity.pdbx_description
1 polymer ?
#
loop_
_entity_poly.entity_id
_entity_poly.type
_entity_poly.pdbx_seq_one_letter_code
_entity_poly.pdbx_strand_id
1 'polypeptide(L)' 'MEETQPPPQPKLPLCDSLMIWLQTFNTASPCQDVKQLTSGVAMAQVLHQM' A
#
# COMPACT_ATOMS: atom_id res chain seq x y z
N MET A 1 -1.89 -33.46 3.34
CA MET A 1 -1.13 -32.19 3.33
C MET A 1 -2.16 -31.09 3.12
N GLU A 2 -2.79 -30.65 4.21
CA GLU A 2 -3.75 -29.55 4.19
C GLU A 2 -2.94 -28.26 4.20
N GLU A 3 -2.81 -27.63 3.03
CA GLU A 3 -2.25 -26.29 2.96
C GLU A 3 -3.30 -25.35 3.59
N THR A 4 -3.08 -24.96 4.84
CA THR A 4 -3.91 -23.99 5.55
C THR A 4 -3.77 -22.62 4.88
N GLN A 5 -4.55 -22.41 3.82
CA GLN A 5 -4.68 -21.11 3.18
C GLN A 5 -5.13 -20.09 4.24
N PRO A 6 -4.36 -19.01 4.48
CA PRO A 6 -4.73 -18.02 5.47
C PRO A 6 -6.10 -17.41 5.13
N PRO A 7 -6.93 -17.07 6.14
CA PRO A 7 -8.25 -16.49 5.90
C PRO A 7 -8.13 -15.24 5.03
N PRO A 8 -9.12 -14.96 4.16
CA PRO A 8 -9.13 -13.76 3.34
C PRO A 8 -9.04 -12.56 4.29
N GLN A 9 -7.86 -11.94 4.32
CA GLN A 9 -7.60 -10.77 5.13
C GLN A 9 -8.66 -9.73 4.71
N PRO A 10 -9.47 -9.19 5.63
CA PRO A 10 -10.39 -8.12 5.27
C PRO A 10 -9.52 -7.00 4.72
N LYS A 11 -9.62 -6.76 3.40
CA LYS A 11 -8.97 -5.61 2.76
C LYS A 11 -9.50 -4.40 3.51
N LEU A 12 -8.67 -3.85 4.39
CA LEU A 12 -9.06 -2.74 5.22
C LEU A 12 -9.39 -1.61 4.25
N PRO A 13 -10.65 -1.14 4.17
CA PRO A 13 -11.05 -0.11 3.20
C PRO A 13 -10.22 1.18 3.35
N LEU A 14 -9.61 1.36 4.53
CA LEU A 14 -8.63 2.39 4.83
C LEU A 14 -7.34 2.24 4.02
N CYS A 15 -6.80 1.02 3.86
CA CYS A 15 -5.57 0.79 3.09
C CYS A 15 -5.77 1.09 1.60
N ASP A 16 -6.90 0.69 1.05
CA ASP A 16 -7.24 0.98 -0.35
C ASP A 16 -7.45 2.50 -0.56
N SER A 17 -8.16 3.15 0.37
CA SER A 17 -8.34 4.61 0.33
C SER A 17 -7.02 5.38 0.45
N LEU A 18 -6.14 4.95 1.35
CA LEU A 18 -4.81 5.54 1.54
C LEU A 18 -3.94 5.33 0.30
N MET A 19 -4.02 4.17 -0.35
CA MET A 19 -3.29 3.87 -1.57
C MET A 19 -3.73 4.77 -2.73
N ILE A 20 -5.04 4.96 -2.91
CA ILE A 20 -5.58 5.89 -3.91
C ILE A 20 -5.09 7.32 -3.63
N TRP A 21 -5.11 7.74 -2.37
CA TRP A 21 -4.58 9.06 -1.97
C TRP A 21 -3.10 9.20 -2.31
N LEU A 22 -2.26 8.20 -2.02
CA LEU A 22 -0.83 8.21 -2.38
C LEU A 22 -0.57 8.24 -3.89
N GLN A 23 -1.39 7.56 -4.68
CA GLN A 23 -1.29 7.58 -6.14
C GLN A 23 -1.51 8.99 -6.72
N THR A 24 -2.24 9.86 -6.02
CA THR A 24 -2.41 11.26 -6.45
C THR A 24 -1.11 12.07 -6.41
N PHE A 25 -0.13 11.69 -5.58
CA PHE A 25 1.14 12.39 -5.42
C PHE A 25 2.19 12.03 -6.49
N ASN A 26 1.83 11.21 -7.47
CA ASN A 26 2.69 10.74 -8.58
C ASN A 26 4.14 10.46 -8.12
N THR A 27 4.27 9.73 -7.01
CA THR A 27 5.57 9.42 -6.43
C THR A 27 6.35 8.49 -7.35
N ALA A 28 7.68 8.59 -7.32
CA ALA A 28 8.55 7.80 -8.20
C ALA A 28 8.49 6.28 -7.91
N SER A 29 7.93 5.90 -6.76
CA SER A 29 7.76 4.50 -6.36
C SER A 29 6.38 3.96 -6.76
N PRO A 30 6.29 2.76 -7.34
CA PRO A 30 5.00 2.19 -7.75
C PRO A 30 4.10 1.91 -6.54
N CYS A 31 3.03 2.69 -6.39
CA CYS A 31 2.06 2.58 -5.30
C CYS A 31 0.83 1.74 -5.69
N GLN A 32 1.04 0.57 -6.30
CA GLN A 32 -0.05 -0.30 -6.81
C GLN A 32 -0.44 -1.45 -5.85
N ASP A 33 0.41 -1.78 -4.89
CA ASP A 33 0.16 -2.90 -3.97
C ASP A 33 0.57 -2.54 -2.54
N VAL A 34 -0.14 -3.09 -1.55
CA VAL A 34 0.13 -2.85 -0.13
C VAL A 34 1.55 -3.32 0.24
N LYS A 35 2.10 -4.32 -0.47
CA LYS A 35 3.49 -4.76 -0.32
C LYS A 35 4.51 -3.66 -0.64
N GLN A 36 4.18 -2.72 -1.52
CA GLN A 36 5.06 -1.61 -1.85
C GLN A 36 5.04 -0.54 -0.74
N LEU A 37 3.90 -0.40 -0.05
CA LEU A 37 3.76 0.47 1.12
C LEU A 37 4.52 -0.05 2.34
N THR A 38 4.71 -1.36 2.45
CA THR A 38 5.42 -1.99 3.59
C THR A 38 6.91 -1.61 3.62
N SER A 39 7.49 -1.23 2.49
CA SER A 39 8.86 -0.69 2.45
C SER A 39 9.00 0.69 3.08
N GLY A 40 7.89 1.43 3.23
CA GLY A 40 7.87 2.81 3.72
C GLY A 40 8.42 3.86 2.74
N VAL A 41 9.01 3.46 1.60
CA VAL A 41 9.63 4.39 0.64
C VAL A 41 8.60 5.33 0.00
N ALA A 42 7.45 4.78 -0.42
CA ALA A 42 6.35 5.57 -0.99
C ALA A 42 5.82 6.63 0.00
N MET A 43 5.69 6.26 1.28
CA MET A 43 5.27 7.18 2.35
C MET A 43 6.28 8.32 2.53
N ALA A 44 7.57 7.98 2.59
CA ALA A 44 8.65 8.96 2.75
C ALA A 44 8.74 9.92 1.56
N GLN A 45 8.52 9.43 0.33
CA GLN A 45 8.50 10.28 -0.86
C GLN A 45 7.32 11.25 -0.87
N VAL A 46 6.12 10.80 -0.47
CA VAL A 46 4.98 11.72 -0.31
C VAL A 46 5.29 12.76 0.75
N LEU A 47 5.76 12.35 1.94
CA LEU A 47 6.16 13.26 3.03
C LEU A 47 7.18 14.31 2.59
N HIS A 48 8.12 13.96 1.72
CA HIS A 48 9.10 14.90 1.19
C HIS A 48 8.52 15.90 0.19
N GLN A 49 7.45 15.53 -0.52
CA GLN A 49 6.74 16.44 -1.44
C GLN A 49 5.75 17.39 -0.73
N MET A 50 5.52 17.22 0.58
CA MET A 50 4.62 18.05 1.37
C MET A 50 5.31 19.30 1.93
#